data_AF-A0AAE8HR85-F1
#
_entry.id   AF-A0AAE8HR85-F1
#
_cell.length_a   1.000
_cell.length_b   1.000
_cell.length_c   1.000
_cell.angle_alpha   90.00
_cell.angle_beta   90.00
_cell.angle_gamma   90.00
#
_symmetry.space_group_name_H-M   'P 1'
#
loop_
_entity.id
_entity.type
_entity.pdbx_description
1 polymer ?
#
loop_
_entity_poly.entity_id
_entity_poly.type
_entity_poly.pdbx_seq_one_letter_code
_entity_poly.pdbx_strand_id
1 'polypeptide(L)'
;MRAALYALILVAGSTNAMADDCAEAWYQRNLIYKQAGYCFSTPRAIRTFGNTDCRYDAMDRIPLSRQEQATVAELQAFERAHGCPR
;
A
#
# COMPACT_ATOMS: atom_id res chain seq x y z
N MET A 1 50.16 -5.45 -27.00
CA MET A 1 49.67 -5.13 -25.64
C MET A 1 48.52 -4.14 -25.76
N ARG A 2 47.27 -4.60 -25.63
CA ARG A 2 46.09 -3.73 -25.57
C ARG A 2 45.15 -4.32 -24.52
N ALA A 3 45.37 -3.92 -23.27
CA ALA A 3 44.44 -4.22 -22.18
C ALA A 3 43.22 -3.29 -22.35
N ALA A 4 42.08 -3.85 -22.74
CA ALA A 4 40.81 -3.14 -22.72
C ALA A 4 40.26 -3.17 -21.29
N LEU A 5 40.34 -2.03 -20.59
CA LEU A 5 39.68 -1.85 -19.30
C LEU A 5 38.17 -1.66 -19.55
N TYR A 6 37.38 -2.68 -19.21
CA TYR A 6 35.93 -2.53 -19.07
C TYR A 6 35.64 -1.85 -17.73
N ALA A 7 35.19 -0.59 -17.78
CA ALA A 7 34.66 0.10 -16.62
C ALA A 7 33.22 -0.39 -16.37
N LEU A 8 33.03 -1.16 -15.30
CA LEU A 8 31.71 -1.58 -14.82
C LEU A 8 31.05 -0.39 -14.11
N ILE A 9 30.11 0.27 -14.79
CA ILE A 9 29.32 1.36 -14.19
C ILE A 9 28.25 0.72 -13.30
N LEU A 10 28.45 0.76 -11.99
CA LEU A 10 27.41 0.46 -11.00
C LEU A 10 26.41 1.62 -10.97
N VAL A 11 25.28 1.46 -11.66
CA VAL A 11 24.15 2.37 -11.51
C VAL A 11 23.52 2.10 -10.14
N ALA A 12 23.87 2.92 -9.16
CA ALA A 12 23.17 2.96 -7.88
C ALA A 12 21.79 3.59 -8.11
N GLY A 13 20.78 2.78 -8.39
CA GLY A 13 19.39 3.22 -8.43
C GLY A 13 18.97 3.72 -7.05
N SER A 14 18.58 4.98 -6.94
CA SER A 14 17.96 5.52 -5.72
C SER A 14 16.57 4.91 -5.59
N THR A 15 16.41 3.89 -4.76
CA THR A 15 15.07 3.41 -4.37
C THR A 15 14.45 4.49 -3.48
N ASN A 16 13.27 4.98 -3.85
CA ASN A 16 12.52 5.90 -3.00
C ASN A 16 11.93 5.08 -1.84
N ALA A 17 12.76 4.71 -0.87
CA ALA A 17 12.36 3.85 0.25
C ALA A 17 11.06 4.32 0.94
N MET A 18 10.90 5.64 1.10
CA MET A 18 9.66 6.19 1.68
C MET A 18 8.42 6.00 0.79
N ALA A 19 8.57 6.06 -0.53
CA ALA A 19 7.45 5.82 -1.45
C ALA A 19 7.04 4.34 -1.43
N ASP A 20 8.01 3.44 -1.30
CA ASP A 20 7.76 2.00 -1.14
C ASP A 20 7.06 1.72 0.20
N ASP A 21 7.51 2.30 1.30
CA ASP A 21 6.87 2.16 2.61
C ASP A 21 5.44 2.72 2.64
N CYS A 22 5.21 3.86 1.97
CA CYS A 22 3.87 4.43 1.81
C CYS A 22 2.95 3.53 0.97
N ALA A 23 3.48 2.92 -0.10
CA ALA A 23 2.72 2.01 -0.94
C ALA A 23 2.33 0.74 -0.16
N GLU A 24 3.25 0.21 0.64
CA GLU A 24 3.03 -0.94 1.50
C GLU A 24 2.01 -0.65 2.60
N ALA A 25 2.15 0.47 3.32
CA ALA A 25 1.19 0.86 4.36
C ALA A 25 -0.23 1.04 3.78
N TRP A 26 -0.33 1.69 2.61
CA TRP A 26 -1.59 1.80 1.89
C TRP A 26 -2.15 0.43 1.50
N TYR A 27 -1.30 -0.47 1.00
CA TYR A 27 -1.72 -1.80 0.58
C TYR A 27 -2.26 -2.62 1.76
N GLN A 28 -1.51 -2.70 2.85
CA GLN A 28 -1.89 -3.44 4.06
C GLN A 28 -3.21 -2.93 4.65
N ARG A 29 -3.37 -1.60 4.75
CA ARG A 29 -4.61 -1.00 5.27
C ARG A 29 -5.81 -1.35 4.39
N ASN A 30 -5.65 -1.31 3.06
CA ASN A 30 -6.73 -1.65 2.14
C ASN A 30 -6.97 -3.17 2.07
N LEU A 31 -5.96 -4.01 2.28
CA LEU A 31 -6.14 -5.46 2.35
C LEU A 31 -7.06 -5.86 3.50
N ILE A 32 -6.94 -5.21 4.67
CA ILE A 32 -7.86 -5.40 5.80
C ILE A 32 -9.30 -5.10 5.39
N TYR A 33 -9.54 -3.96 4.73
CA TYR A 33 -10.88 -3.62 4.23
C TYR A 33 -11.39 -4.61 3.19
N LYS A 34 -10.53 -5.09 2.28
CA LYS A 34 -10.90 -6.10 1.28
C LYS A 34 -11.34 -7.40 1.95
N GLN A 35 -10.56 -7.89 2.91
CA GLN A 35 -10.86 -9.12 3.66
C GLN A 35 -12.16 -9.00 4.46
N ALA A 36 -12.44 -7.82 4.99
CA ALA A 36 -13.68 -7.53 5.69
C ALA A 36 -14.88 -7.23 4.78
N GLY A 37 -14.70 -7.30 3.45
CA GLY A 37 -15.78 -7.24 2.46
C GLY A 37 -16.13 -5.84 1.95
N TYR A 38 -15.22 -4.88 2.03
CA TYR A 38 -15.44 -3.54 1.49
C TYR A 38 -15.47 -3.50 -0.04
N CYS A 39 -16.42 -2.74 -0.59
CA CYS A 39 -16.49 -2.37 -1.99
C CYS A 39 -15.77 -1.03 -2.21
N PHE A 40 -14.62 -1.06 -2.87
CA PHE A 40 -13.81 0.12 -3.11
C PHE A 40 -14.46 1.06 -4.14
N SER A 41 -14.33 2.37 -3.92
CA SER A 41 -14.84 3.41 -4.82
C SER A 41 -13.74 4.10 -5.64
N THR A 42 -12.48 4.02 -5.23
CA THR A 42 -11.37 4.70 -5.92
C THR A 42 -10.83 3.85 -7.07
N PRO A 43 -10.49 4.44 -8.23
CA PRO A 43 -9.92 3.68 -9.35
C PRO A 43 -8.65 2.92 -8.99
N ARG A 44 -7.79 3.47 -8.11
CA ARG A 44 -6.57 2.81 -7.63
C ARG A 44 -6.92 1.53 -6.87
N ALA A 45 -7.79 1.61 -5.87
CA ALA A 45 -8.13 0.45 -5.05
C ALA A 45 -8.94 -0.59 -5.83
N ILE A 46 -9.84 -0.17 -6.73
CA ILE A 46 -10.56 -1.09 -7.63
C ILE A 46 -9.59 -1.86 -8.52
N ARG A 47 -8.58 -1.20 -9.11
CA ARG A 47 -7.56 -1.88 -9.93
C ARG A 47 -6.70 -2.84 -9.13
N THR A 48 -6.39 -2.53 -7.86
CA THR A 48 -5.53 -3.38 -7.02
C THR A 48 -6.27 -4.56 -6.40
N PHE A 49 -7.48 -4.36 -5.88
CA PHE A 49 -8.18 -5.36 -5.07
C PHE A 49 -9.46 -5.91 -5.71
N GLY A 50 -10.02 -5.18 -6.69
CA GLY A 50 -11.30 -5.49 -7.31
C GLY A 50 -12.49 -5.42 -6.33
N ASN A 51 -13.69 -5.46 -6.89
CA ASN A 51 -14.95 -5.48 -6.13
C ASN A 51 -15.73 -6.79 -6.27
N THR A 52 -15.13 -7.83 -6.85
CA THR A 52 -15.75 -9.15 -6.85
C THR A 52 -16.02 -9.60 -5.41
N ASP A 53 -17.26 -10.02 -5.16
CA ASP A 53 -17.77 -10.56 -3.90
C ASP A 53 -17.67 -9.65 -2.67
N CYS A 54 -17.54 -8.33 -2.86
CA CYS A 54 -17.66 -7.37 -1.76
C CYS A 54 -19.12 -7.24 -1.27
N ARG A 55 -19.31 -6.82 -0.02
CA ARG A 55 -20.61 -6.79 0.68
C ARG A 55 -21.01 -5.41 1.19
N TYR A 56 -20.03 -4.57 1.52
CA TYR A 56 -20.25 -3.29 2.19
C TYR A 56 -19.68 -2.15 1.34
N ASP A 57 -20.52 -1.22 0.89
CA ASP A 57 -20.10 -0.01 0.16
C ASP A 57 -19.69 1.16 1.08
N ALA A 58 -19.93 1.03 2.38
CA ALA A 58 -19.69 2.05 3.38
C ALA A 58 -18.76 1.49 4.48
N MET A 59 -17.72 2.27 4.81
CA MET A 59 -16.65 1.80 5.70
C MET A 59 -17.11 1.59 7.15
N ASP A 60 -18.12 2.32 7.59
CA ASP A 60 -18.75 2.21 8.91
C ASP A 60 -19.60 0.93 9.07
N ARG A 61 -19.97 0.27 7.97
CA ARG A 61 -20.72 -0.99 7.95
C ARG A 61 -19.82 -2.23 7.94
N ILE A 62 -18.50 -2.06 7.80
CA ILE A 62 -17.54 -3.16 7.74
C ILE A 62 -17.31 -3.71 9.16
N PRO A 63 -17.51 -5.02 9.40
CA PRO A 63 -17.35 -5.61 10.72
C PRO A 63 -15.87 -5.92 11.03
N LEU A 64 -15.07 -4.88 11.30
CA LEU A 64 -13.68 -5.06 11.74
C LEU A 64 -13.63 -5.50 13.21
N SER A 65 -12.79 -6.50 13.52
CA SER A 65 -12.40 -6.83 14.88
C SER A 65 -11.64 -5.67 15.54
N ARG A 66 -11.56 -5.67 16.88
CA ARG A 66 -10.77 -4.66 17.61
C ARG A 66 -9.30 -4.62 17.18
N GLN A 67 -8.75 -5.78 16.84
CA GLN A 67 -7.36 -5.87 16.38
C GLN A 67 -7.18 -5.23 15.01
N GLU A 68 -8.07 -5.51 14.06
CA GLU A 68 -8.03 -4.90 12.72
C GLU A 68 -8.23 -3.38 12.79
N GLN A 69 -9.12 -2.90 13.66
CA GLN A 69 -9.29 -1.46 13.90
C GLN A 69 -8.00 -0.81 14.41
N ALA A 70 -7.31 -1.46 15.36
CA ALA A 70 -6.03 -0.97 15.87
C ALA A 70 -4.96 -0.94 14.77
N THR A 71 -4.83 -2.01 13.99
CA THR A 71 -3.86 -2.08 12.88
C THR A 71 -4.15 -1.03 11.81
N VAL A 72 -5.42 -0.81 11.44
CA VAL A 72 -5.80 0.26 10.51
C VAL A 72 -5.41 1.63 11.07
N ALA A 73 -5.67 1.88 12.36
CA ALA A 73 -5.32 3.15 12.99
C ALA A 73 -3.80 3.40 13.00
N GLU A 74 -3.00 2.36 13.27
CA GLU A 74 -1.54 2.41 13.22
C GLU A 74 -1.03 2.71 11.81
N LEU A 75 -1.53 2.01 10.79
CA LEU A 75 -1.15 2.24 9.39
C LEU A 75 -1.53 3.65 8.93
N GLN A 76 -2.73 4.12 9.30
CA GLN A 76 -3.14 5.49 9.01
C GLN A 76 -2.30 6.54 9.74
N ALA A 77 -1.84 6.26 10.96
CA ALA A 77 -0.92 7.13 11.70
C ALA A 77 0.44 7.19 11.01
N PHE A 78 0.97 6.04 10.58
CA PHE A 78 2.18 5.96 9.79
C PHE A 78 2.07 6.78 8.50
N GLU A 79 0.99 6.60 7.72
CA GLU A 79 0.78 7.32 6.46
C GLU A 79 0.73 8.84 6.67
N ARG A 80 0.10 9.30 7.76
CA ARG A 80 0.06 10.73 8.11
C ARG A 80 1.44 11.25 8.51
N ALA A 81 2.17 10.51 9.33
CA ALA A 81 3.50 10.91 9.82
C ALA A 81 4.51 11.07 8.68
N HIS A 82 4.37 10.26 7.62
CA HIS A 82 5.27 10.25 6.47
C HIS A 82 4.73 11.03 5.26
N GLY A 83 3.57 11.69 5.37
CA GLY A 83 3.00 12.48 4.28
C GLY A 83 2.62 11.64 3.05
N CYS A 84 2.20 10.39 3.25
CA CYS A 84 1.92 9.47 2.16
C CYS A 84 0.78 9.97 1.25
N PRO A 85 0.86 9.78 -0.07
CA PRO A 85 -0.22 10.09 -0.99
C PRO A 85 -1.49 9.28 -0.67
N ARG A 86 -2.65 9.94 -0.69
CA ARG A 86 -3.96 9.32 -0.42
C ARG A 86 -4.55 8.64 -1.65
#